data_AF-A0A7Y4Z2F6-F1
#
_entry.id   AF-A0A7Y4Z2F6-F1
#
_cell.length_a   1.000
_cell.length_b   1.000
_cell.length_c   1.000
_cell.angle_alpha   90.00
_cell.angle_beta   90.00
_cell.angle_gamma   90.00
#
_symmetry.space_group_name_H-M   'P 1'
#
loop_
_entity.id
_entity.type
_entity.pdbx_description
1 polymer ?
#
loop_
_entity_poly.entity_id
_entity_poly.type
_entity_poly.pdbx_seq_one_letter_code
_entity_poly.pdbx_strand_id
1 'polypeptide(L)' 'MRFDIDRQTINDLELFEKKGEKSVFSLFNYTKSIGGRECLKRMFSNPFTEIDLIEQRIEII' A
#
# COMPACT_ATOMS: atom_id res chain seq x y z
N MET A 1 -9.81 -9.46 10.91
CA MET A 1 -10.92 -9.07 10.00
C MET A 1 -10.34 -9.00 8.59
N ARG A 2 -11.12 -8.83 7.52
CA ARG A 2 -10.52 -8.50 6.21
C ARG A 2 -10.64 -6.98 6.02
N PHE A 3 -9.55 -6.32 5.64
CA PHE A 3 -9.65 -4.93 5.21
C PHE A 3 -10.49 -4.88 3.93
N ASP A 4 -11.62 -4.19 4.00
CA ASP A 4 -12.53 -4.02 2.88
C ASP A 4 -12.49 -2.56 2.44
N ILE A 5 -12.15 -2.35 1.18
CA ILE A 5 -12.06 -1.04 0.56
C ILE A 5 -12.68 -1.14 -0.82
N ASP A 6 -13.64 -0.26 -1.09
CA ASP A 6 -14.32 -0.25 -2.36
C ASP A 6 -13.52 0.52 -3.42
N ARG A 7 -13.88 0.32 -4.69
CA ARG A 7 -13.19 0.92 -5.83
C ARG A 7 -13.32 2.46 -5.86
N GLN A 8 -14.42 3.02 -5.38
CA GLN A 8 -14.62 4.46 -5.33
C GLN A 8 -13.61 5.06 -4.34
N THR A 9 -13.53 4.52 -3.13
CA THR A 9 -12.55 4.98 -2.12
C THR A 9 -11.10 4.88 -2.64
N ILE A 10 -10.72 3.78 -3.31
CA ILE A 10 -9.39 3.64 -3.94
C ILE A 10 -9.11 4.78 -4.93
N ASN A 11 -10.12 5.15 -5.73
CA ASN A 11 -10.00 6.19 -6.74
C ASN A 11 -9.94 7.59 -6.10
N ASP A 12 -10.81 7.86 -5.13
CA ASP A 12 -10.93 9.15 -4.45
C ASP A 12 -9.67 9.49 -3.65
N LEU A 13 -9.01 8.47 -3.08
CA LEU A 13 -7.73 8.62 -2.38
C LEU A 13 -6.52 8.66 -3.31
N GLU A 14 -6.71 8.46 -4.62
CA GLU A 14 -5.61 8.31 -5.58
C GLU A 14 -4.55 7.31 -5.07
N LEU A 15 -5.01 6.16 -4.56
CA LEU A 15 -4.15 5.25 -3.81
C LEU A 15 -3.02 4.68 -4.67
N PHE A 16 -3.29 4.43 -5.96
CA PHE A 16 -2.34 3.95 -6.94
C PHE A 16 -2.30 4.85 -8.16
N GLU A 17 -1.14 4.90 -8.81
CA GLU A 17 -0.89 5.73 -9.99
C GLU A 17 -1.92 5.45 -11.10
N LYS A 18 -2.54 6.53 -11.58
CA LYS A 18 -3.20 6.57 -12.89
C LYS A 18 -2.27 7.35 -13.82
N LYS A 19 -2.04 6.81 -15.01
CA LYS A 19 -1.12 7.27 -16.07
C LYS A 19 -0.49 8.66 -15.82
N GLY A 20 0.73 8.68 -15.25
CA GLY A 20 1.56 9.88 -15.15
C GLY A 20 1.24 10.84 -14.00
N GLU A 21 0.28 10.51 -13.14
CA GLU A 21 -0.10 11.34 -11.98
C GLU A 21 0.56 10.83 -10.69
N LYS A 22 0.78 11.76 -9.75
CA LYS A 22 1.20 11.41 -8.38
C LYS A 22 0.07 10.65 -7.70
N SER A 23 0.44 9.66 -6.90
CA SER A 23 -0.47 8.87 -6.07
C SER A 23 0.13 8.71 -4.67
N VAL A 24 -0.69 8.29 -3.70
CA VAL A 24 -0.17 7.94 -2.37
C VAL A 24 0.91 6.86 -2.50
N PHE A 25 0.69 5.81 -3.30
CA PHE A 25 1.71 4.79 -3.55
C PHE A 25 3.03 5.36 -4.08
N SER A 26 2.98 6.29 -5.04
CA SER A 26 4.20 6.89 -5.61
C SER A 26 5.02 7.69 -4.59
N LEU A 27 4.38 8.26 -3.56
CA LEU A 27 5.06 8.97 -2.47
C LEU A 27 5.86 8.04 -1.57
N PHE A 28 5.43 6.79 -1.41
CA PHE A 28 6.07 5.80 -0.54
C PHE A 28 6.92 4.77 -1.28
N ASN A 29 6.80 4.67 -2.60
CA ASN A 29 7.54 3.70 -3.40
C ASN A 29 9.01 4.11 -3.63
N TYR A 30 9.84 3.92 -2.60
CA TYR A 30 11.31 4.08 -2.69
C TYR A 30 12.06 2.79 -3.02
N THR A 31 11.34 1.72 -3.38
CA THR A 31 11.91 0.40 -3.64
C THR A 31 12.89 0.43 -4.81
N LYS A 32 13.92 -0.43 -4.77
CA LYS A 32 15.01 -0.46 -5.78
C LYS A 32 14.90 -1.63 -6.76
N SER A 33 13.85 -2.44 -6.64
CA SER A 33 13.64 -3.61 -7.49
C SER A 33 12.16 -3.77 -7.86
N ILE A 34 11.91 -4.42 -8.99
CA ILE A 34 10.55 -4.73 -9.45
C ILE A 34 9.81 -5.57 -8.40
N GLY A 35 10.49 -6.57 -7.83
CA GLY A 35 9.92 -7.42 -6.77
C GLY A 35 9.57 -6.63 -5.51
N GLY A 36 10.42 -5.68 -5.11
CA GLY A 36 10.13 -4.78 -3.99
C GLY A 36 8.90 -3.91 -4.26
N ARG A 37 8.79 -3.33 -5.45
CA ARG A 37 7.62 -2.53 -5.87
C ARG A 37 6.33 -3.34 -5.79
N GLU A 38 6.35 -4.57 -6.30
CA GLU A 38 5.17 -5.47 -6.25
C GLU A 38 4.83 -5.89 -4.83
N CYS A 39 5.83 -6.12 -3.97
CA CYS A 39 5.62 -6.41 -2.56
C CYS A 39 4.93 -5.23 -1.85
N LEU A 40 5.46 -4.01 -2.01
CA LEU A 40 4.88 -2.80 -1.45
C LEU A 40 3.44 -2.58 -1.96
N LYS A 41 3.20 -2.83 -3.25
CA LYS A 41 1.86 -2.69 -3.85
C LYS A 41 0.86 -3.65 -3.19
N ARG A 42 1.25 -4.90 -2.93
CA ARG A 42 0.41 -5.86 -2.20
C ARG A 42 0.10 -5.40 -0.78
N MET A 43 1.06 -4.77 -0.10
CA MET A 43 0.85 -4.21 1.24
C MET A 43 -0.21 -3.09 1.22
N PHE A 44 -0.15 -2.19 0.24
CA PHE A 44 -1.15 -1.12 0.08
C PHE A 44 -2.52 -1.65 -0.31
N SER A 45 -2.60 -2.73 -1.11
CA SER A 45 -3.88 -3.33 -1.50
C SER A 45 -4.48 -4.24 -0.41
N ASN A 46 -3.66 -4.72 0.53
CA ASN A 46 -4.07 -5.65 1.60
C ASN A 46 -3.37 -5.27 2.91
N PRO A 47 -3.73 -4.13 3.52
CA PRO A 47 -3.18 -3.78 4.83
C PRO A 47 -3.62 -4.80 5.88
N PHE A 48 -2.77 -4.98 6.90
CA PHE A 48 -3.11 -5.83 8.03
C PHE A 48 -4.26 -5.22 8.83
N THR A 49 -5.07 -6.08 9.44
CA THR A 49 -6.11 -5.70 10.41
C THR A 49 -5.78 -6.18 11.83
N GLU A 50 -4.73 -6.99 11.95
CA GLU A 50 -4.24 -7.63 13.14
C GLU A 50 -3.15 -6.75 13.76
N ILE A 51 -3.35 -6.33 15.01
CA ILE A 51 -2.44 -5.40 15.69
C ILE A 51 -1.02 -5.96 15.80
N ASP A 52 -0.86 -7.24 16.16
CA ASP A 52 0.44 -7.88 16.30
C ASP A 52 1.27 -7.83 15.01
N LEU A 53 0.64 -7.98 13.84
CA LEU A 53 1.33 -7.91 12.54
C LEU A 53 1.73 -6.47 12.17
N ILE A 54 0.95 -5.49 12.61
CA ILE A 54 1.25 -4.07 12.43
C ILE A 54 2.46 -3.71 13.30
N GLU A 55 2.45 -4.10 14.58
CA GLU A 55 3.53 -3.84 15.54
C GLU A 55 4.84 -4.50 15.10
N GLN A 56 4.82 -5.78 14.70
CA GLN A 56 6.00 -6.49 14.18
C GLN A 56 6.62 -5.77 12.97
N ARG A 57 5.81 -5.17 12.10
CA ARG A 57 6.33 -4.39 10.96
C ARG A 57 6.92 -3.06 11.42
N ILE A 58 6.33 -2.40 12.41
CA ILE A 58 6.86 -1.13 12.96
C ILE A 58 8.24 -1.37 13.59
N GLU A 59 8.45 -2.49 14.29
CA GLU A 59 9.73 -2.80 14.94
C GLU A 59 10.93 -2.95 13.97
N ILE A 60 10.67 -3.24 12.69
CA ILE A 60 11.72 -3.45 11.68
C ILE A 60 11.95 -2.27 10.73
N ILE A 61 11.17 -1.17 10.87
CA ILE A 61 11.27 0.06 10.06
C ILE A 61 12.06 1.12 10.83
#